data_AF-A0A9R1EVK7-F1
#
_entry.id   AF-A0A9R1EVK7-F1
#
_cell.length_a   1.000
_cell.length_b   1.000
_cell.length_c   1.000
_cell.angle_alpha   90.00
_cell.angle_beta   90.00
_cell.angle_gamma   90.00
#
_symmetry.space_group_name_H-M   'P 1'
#
loop_
_entity.id
_entity.type
_entity.pdbx_description
1 polymer ?
#
loop_
_entity_poly.entity_id
_entity_poly.type
_entity_poly.pdbx_seq_one_letter_code
_entity_poly.pdbx_strand_id
1 'polypeptide(L)'
;MAEEPTAKRHHGETSDKSCNLDDVHVPGEKRAYTKTLKGVELHGNETLEIVCTSEPDKADDMIIRLWRKAGGCIRKIVGLGVHYTREDEPPQMAAVLPKRLNEMLKHEKLFAFAGFSIESDKEKMKISSLPTINPNKYVDIQRFWRVPYTGKEYDSLTDVAASVIHPFYKDMKKNIDTQEDHKLWVISPLPDKLIEYAAKDVYATFKSWQIIDNITDGREIAKAREADHY
;
A
#
# COMPACT_ATOMS: atom_id res chain seq x y z
N MET A 1 -64.44 -44.46 -37.55
CA MET A 1 -63.11 -44.05 -38.06
C MET A 1 -62.61 -43.00 -37.08
N ALA A 2 -61.95 -43.40 -35.99
CA ALA A 2 -60.50 -43.64 -35.90
C ALA A 2 -59.71 -42.31 -35.99
N GLU A 3 -58.79 -41.94 -35.09
CA GLU A 3 -58.17 -42.67 -33.96
C GLU A 3 -57.68 -41.67 -32.87
N GLU A 4 -57.42 -42.15 -31.65
CA GLU A 4 -56.67 -41.46 -30.57
C GLU A 4 -55.13 -41.47 -30.85
N PRO A 5 -54.18 -40.92 -30.04
CA PRO A 5 -54.21 -40.55 -28.61
C PRO A 5 -53.69 -39.08 -28.38
N THR A 6 -53.20 -38.56 -27.24
CA THR A 6 -52.73 -39.12 -25.94
C THR A 6 -52.85 -38.08 -24.82
N ALA A 7 -52.94 -38.52 -23.55
CA ALA A 7 -52.87 -37.66 -22.36
C ALA A 7 -51.43 -37.43 -21.85
N LYS A 8 -51.16 -36.25 -21.26
CA LYS A 8 -50.14 -36.06 -20.20
C LYS A 8 -50.50 -34.88 -19.28
N ARG A 9 -49.95 -34.91 -18.06
CA ARG A 9 -50.50 -34.27 -16.85
C ARG A 9 -50.09 -32.80 -16.66
N HIS A 10 -50.86 -32.11 -15.82
CA HIS A 10 -50.54 -30.80 -15.26
C HIS A 10 -49.17 -30.74 -14.58
N HIS A 11 -48.49 -29.61 -14.72
CA HIS A 11 -47.90 -28.91 -13.58
C HIS A 11 -48.06 -27.40 -13.82
N GLY A 12 -48.50 -26.66 -12.82
CA GLY A 12 -48.38 -25.21 -12.85
C GLY A 12 -46.96 -24.82 -12.45
N GLU A 13 -46.32 -23.93 -13.21
CA GLU A 13 -45.09 -23.27 -12.79
C GLU A 13 -45.39 -21.79 -12.56
N THR A 14 -45.32 -21.40 -11.28
CA THR A 14 -45.18 -20.00 -10.89
C THR A 14 -43.88 -19.46 -11.49
N SER A 15 -43.96 -18.29 -12.14
CA SER A 15 -42.77 -17.55 -12.57
C SER A 15 -42.06 -16.97 -11.34
N ASP A 16 -41.36 -17.83 -10.59
CA ASP A 16 -40.53 -17.41 -9.47
C ASP A 16 -39.37 -16.55 -9.97
N LYS A 17 -39.58 -15.24 -9.89
CA LYS A 17 -38.51 -14.25 -9.91
C LYS A 17 -37.69 -14.42 -8.62
N SER A 18 -36.79 -15.41 -8.62
CA SER A 18 -35.70 -15.46 -7.65
C SER A 18 -34.72 -14.33 -7.97
N CYS A 19 -35.11 -13.10 -7.62
CA CYS A 19 -34.16 -12.04 -7.38
C CYS A 19 -33.19 -12.57 -6.32
N ASN A 20 -31.90 -12.69 -6.65
CA ASN A 20 -30.88 -13.02 -5.66
C ASN A 20 -30.76 -11.83 -4.68
N LEU A 21 -31.63 -11.85 -3.66
CA LEU A 21 -31.69 -10.89 -2.56
C LEU A 21 -30.93 -11.39 -1.33
N ASP A 22 -29.89 -12.18 -1.55
CA ASP A 22 -28.95 -12.64 -0.54
C ASP A 22 -27.69 -11.77 -0.52
N ASP A 23 -27.87 -10.48 -0.27
CA ASP A 23 -27.02 -9.79 0.71
C ASP A 23 -27.75 -8.56 1.28
N VAL A 24 -28.55 -8.78 2.33
CA VAL A 24 -29.11 -7.68 3.13
C VAL A 24 -27.94 -6.99 3.84
N HIS A 25 -27.53 -5.84 3.33
CA HIS A 25 -26.46 -5.03 3.92
C HIS A 25 -26.84 -4.58 5.33
N VAL A 26 -26.35 -5.30 6.35
CA VAL A 26 -26.42 -4.89 7.75
C VAL A 26 -25.35 -3.84 8.00
N PRO A 27 -25.70 -2.56 8.28
CA PRO A 27 -24.70 -1.53 8.49
C PRO A 27 -23.94 -1.79 9.81
N GLY A 28 -22.68 -2.19 9.71
CA GLY A 28 -21.78 -2.37 10.86
C GLY A 28 -20.96 -3.67 10.86
N GLU A 29 -21.38 -4.70 10.12
CA GLU A 29 -20.64 -5.97 10.08
C GLU A 29 -19.45 -5.88 9.10
N LYS A 30 -18.25 -5.55 9.62
CA LYS A 30 -17.01 -5.58 8.84
C LYS A 30 -16.61 -7.01 8.51
N ARG A 31 -17.19 -7.57 7.44
CA ARG A 31 -16.83 -8.89 6.92
C ARG A 31 -15.35 -8.95 6.52
N ALA A 32 -14.74 -10.10 6.75
CA ALA A 32 -13.39 -10.42 6.26
C ALA A 32 -13.35 -10.32 4.73
N TYR A 33 -12.30 -9.72 4.18
CA TYR A 33 -12.11 -9.63 2.74
C TYR A 33 -10.63 -9.66 2.37
N THR A 34 -10.36 -10.27 1.20
CA THR A 34 -9.09 -10.15 0.48
C THR A 34 -9.39 -9.75 -0.96
N LYS A 35 -8.71 -8.73 -1.47
CA LYS A 35 -8.74 -8.30 -2.86
C LYS A 35 -7.34 -8.32 -3.46
N THR A 36 -7.21 -8.72 -4.71
CA THR A 36 -5.91 -8.75 -5.42
C THR A 36 -6.03 -8.04 -6.76
N LEU A 37 -5.18 -7.04 -6.98
CA LEU A 37 -5.03 -6.35 -8.26
C LEU A 37 -3.70 -6.76 -8.89
N LYS A 38 -3.69 -7.06 -10.19
CA LYS A 38 -2.50 -7.53 -10.93
C LYS A 38 -2.33 -6.73 -12.20
N GLY A 39 -1.08 -6.49 -12.59
CA GLY A 39 -0.79 -5.73 -13.80
C GLY A 39 -1.05 -4.23 -13.65
N VAL A 40 -1.12 -3.72 -12.41
CA VAL A 40 -1.33 -2.28 -12.18
C VAL A 40 -0.08 -1.54 -12.67
N GLU A 41 -0.25 -0.73 -13.71
CA GLU A 41 0.83 -0.13 -14.46
C GLU A 41 1.60 0.94 -13.66
N LEU A 42 2.91 0.97 -13.93
CA LEU A 42 3.88 1.94 -13.45
C LEU A 42 4.69 2.47 -14.64
N HIS A 43 5.55 3.46 -14.39
CA HIS A 43 6.50 3.91 -15.40
C HIS A 43 7.44 2.77 -15.86
N GLY A 44 7.80 2.76 -17.14
CA GLY A 44 8.85 1.87 -17.68
C GLY A 44 8.43 0.41 -17.88
N ASN A 45 7.14 0.15 -18.11
CA ASN A 45 6.55 -1.20 -18.21
C ASN A 45 6.68 -2.06 -16.93
N GLU A 46 7.03 -1.47 -15.79
CA GLU A 46 6.90 -2.12 -14.49
C GLU A 46 5.41 -2.24 -14.10
N THR A 47 5.05 -3.28 -13.34
CA THR A 47 3.67 -3.49 -12.86
C THR A 47 3.65 -3.98 -11.41
N LEU A 48 2.55 -3.71 -10.70
CA LEU A 48 2.33 -4.18 -9.34
C LEU A 48 1.37 -5.38 -9.27
N GLU A 49 1.68 -6.27 -8.33
CA GLU A 49 0.74 -7.23 -7.73
C GLU A 49 0.40 -6.69 -6.34
N ILE A 50 -0.82 -6.22 -6.16
CA ILE A 50 -1.32 -5.61 -4.91
C ILE A 50 -2.25 -6.61 -4.22
N VAL A 51 -2.05 -6.84 -2.93
CA VAL A 51 -2.97 -7.60 -2.07
C VAL A 51 -3.47 -6.69 -0.96
N CYS A 52 -4.76 -6.38 -0.98
CA CYS A 52 -5.46 -5.67 0.09
C CYS A 52 -6.25 -6.70 0.91
N THR A 53 -6.16 -6.68 2.24
CA THR A 53 -6.80 -7.68 3.10
C THR A 53 -7.17 -7.09 4.45
N SER A 54 -8.33 -7.49 4.99
CA SER A 54 -8.67 -7.33 6.41
C SER A 54 -8.39 -8.59 7.24
N GLU A 55 -8.03 -9.70 6.60
CA GLU A 55 -7.66 -10.97 7.23
C GLU A 55 -6.19 -10.93 7.72
N PRO A 56 -5.92 -11.04 9.04
CA PRO A 56 -4.55 -10.95 9.58
C PRO A 56 -3.63 -12.08 9.12
N ASP A 57 -4.14 -13.32 9.05
CA ASP A 57 -3.36 -14.49 8.59
C ASP A 57 -2.91 -14.31 7.13
N LYS A 58 -3.78 -13.75 6.29
CA LYS A 58 -3.46 -13.45 4.89
C LYS A 58 -2.38 -12.37 4.77
N ALA A 59 -2.42 -11.36 5.64
CA ALA A 59 -1.39 -10.34 5.70
C ALA A 59 -0.05 -10.93 6.16
N ASP A 60 -0.05 -11.80 7.17
CA ASP A 60 1.14 -12.52 7.65
C ASP A 60 1.77 -13.39 6.54
N ASP A 61 0.96 -14.12 5.76
CA ASP A 61 1.40 -14.85 4.56
C ASP A 61 2.11 -13.95 3.54
N MET A 62 1.56 -12.75 3.27
CA MET A 62 2.16 -11.81 2.33
C MET A 62 3.45 -11.18 2.88
N ILE A 63 3.55 -10.96 4.19
CA ILE A 63 4.78 -10.50 4.84
C ILE A 63 5.86 -11.59 4.78
N ILE A 64 5.50 -12.86 4.96
CA ILE A 64 6.43 -13.99 4.76
C ILE A 64 6.88 -14.06 3.28
N ARG A 65 5.98 -13.81 2.32
CA ARG A 65 6.34 -13.72 0.89
C ARG A 65 7.29 -12.56 0.61
N LEU A 66 7.10 -11.39 1.23
CA LEU A 66 8.01 -10.26 1.16
C LEU A 66 9.39 -10.58 1.77
N TRP A 67 9.44 -11.25 2.92
CA TRP A 67 10.69 -11.72 3.54
C TRP A 67 11.49 -12.64 2.61
N ARG A 68 10.82 -13.60 1.96
CA ARG A 68 11.48 -14.50 0.98
C ARG A 68 12.04 -13.72 -0.21
N LYS A 69 11.28 -12.76 -0.77
CA LYS A 69 11.77 -11.88 -1.86
C LYS A 69 12.97 -11.02 -1.42
N ALA A 70 12.90 -10.43 -0.22
CA ALA A 70 13.98 -9.63 0.34
C ALA A 70 15.21 -10.45 0.78
N GLY A 71 15.09 -11.78 0.87
CA GLY A 71 16.16 -12.68 1.32
C GLY A 71 17.45 -12.57 0.51
N GLY A 72 17.33 -12.39 -0.81
CA GLY A 72 18.46 -12.23 -1.73
C GLY A 72 18.94 -10.79 -1.96
N CYS A 73 18.27 -9.80 -1.37
CA CYS A 73 18.66 -8.39 -1.55
C CYS A 73 19.79 -8.01 -0.59
N ILE A 74 20.87 -7.42 -1.13
CA ILE A 74 21.98 -6.82 -0.34
C ILE A 74 21.42 -5.79 0.64
N ARG A 75 20.47 -4.96 0.18
CA ARG A 75 19.74 -3.98 0.99
C ARG A 75 18.26 -4.34 1.01
N LYS A 76 17.70 -4.56 2.21
CA LYS A 76 16.30 -4.98 2.38
C LYS A 76 15.43 -3.77 2.69
N ILE A 77 15.19 -2.98 1.65
CA ILE A 77 14.37 -1.77 1.72
C ILE A 77 12.89 -2.17 1.63
N VAL A 78 12.05 -1.57 2.48
CA VAL A 78 10.59 -1.68 2.44
C VAL A 78 10.02 -0.26 2.46
N GLY A 79 9.20 0.11 1.47
CA GLY A 79 8.42 1.34 1.56
C GLY A 79 7.28 1.16 2.56
N LEU A 80 6.98 2.19 3.36
CA LEU A 80 5.76 2.26 4.16
C LEU A 80 5.02 3.58 3.89
N GLY A 81 3.69 3.49 3.90
CA GLY A 81 2.77 4.62 3.97
C GLY A 81 1.61 4.27 4.88
N VAL A 82 1.04 5.26 5.54
CA VAL A 82 -0.16 5.14 6.37
C VAL A 82 -1.23 6.07 5.80
N HIS A 83 -2.46 5.59 5.67
CA HIS A 83 -3.58 6.39 5.20
C HIS A 83 -4.70 6.39 6.24
N TYR A 84 -5.31 7.55 6.45
CA TYR A 84 -6.27 7.80 7.52
C TYR A 84 -7.27 8.89 7.10
N THR A 85 -8.44 8.93 7.76
CA THR A 85 -9.42 10.01 7.57
C THR A 85 -8.96 11.33 8.18
N ARG A 86 -9.55 12.43 7.69
CA ARG A 86 -9.36 13.77 8.24
C ARG A 86 -9.79 13.85 9.71
N GLU A 87 -9.24 14.85 10.40
CA GLU A 87 -9.25 14.99 11.86
C GLU A 87 -10.63 15.32 12.47
N ASP A 88 -11.60 15.69 11.64
CA ASP A 88 -12.97 16.01 12.00
C ASP A 88 -13.83 14.78 12.34
N GLU A 89 -13.37 13.56 12.01
CA GLU A 89 -13.99 12.31 12.46
C GLU A 89 -13.15 11.66 13.57
N PRO A 90 -13.75 11.21 14.70
CA PRO A 90 -13.00 10.57 15.78
C PRO A 90 -12.35 9.27 15.24
N PRO A 91 -11.07 9.01 15.57
CA PRO A 91 -10.33 7.90 14.99
C PRO A 91 -11.02 6.57 15.34
N GLN A 92 -11.59 5.90 14.33
CA GLN A 92 -12.15 4.56 14.52
C GLN A 92 -11.02 3.59 14.86
N MET A 93 -11.01 3.14 16.12
CA MET A 93 -9.86 2.48 16.76
C MET A 93 -9.70 1.00 16.38
N ALA A 94 -8.61 0.42 16.89
CA ALA A 94 -8.27 -1.00 16.90
C ALA A 94 -7.99 -1.61 15.51
N ALA A 95 -6.90 -1.17 14.89
CA ALA A 95 -6.23 -1.97 13.87
C ALA A 95 -5.58 -3.19 14.54
N VAL A 96 -6.09 -4.40 14.26
CA VAL A 96 -5.38 -5.65 14.60
C VAL A 96 -4.15 -5.74 13.69
N LEU A 97 -2.98 -5.40 14.22
CA LEU A 97 -1.75 -5.50 13.44
C LEU A 97 -1.38 -6.98 13.26
N PRO A 98 -1.15 -7.45 12.01
CA PRO A 98 -0.66 -8.80 11.74
C PRO A 98 0.63 -9.10 12.52
N LYS A 99 0.78 -10.33 13.04
CA LYS A 99 1.87 -10.68 13.96
C LYS A 99 3.23 -10.54 13.28
N ARG A 100 3.35 -10.96 12.01
CA ARG A 100 4.58 -10.80 11.22
C ARG A 100 4.89 -9.35 10.92
N LEU A 101 3.89 -8.47 10.84
CA LEU A 101 4.13 -7.04 10.66
C LEU A 101 4.78 -6.46 11.92
N ASN A 102 4.25 -6.78 13.10
CA ASN A 102 4.82 -6.40 14.39
C ASN A 102 6.27 -6.90 14.55
N GLU A 103 6.54 -8.16 14.19
CA GLU A 103 7.89 -8.75 14.20
C GLU A 103 8.83 -8.04 13.22
N MET A 104 8.37 -7.75 12.00
CA MET A 104 9.15 -7.08 10.96
C MET A 104 9.52 -5.64 11.34
N LEU A 105 8.55 -4.85 11.84
CA LEU A 105 8.74 -3.46 12.25
C LEU A 105 9.69 -3.29 13.46
N LYS A 106 9.80 -4.33 14.30
CA LYS A 106 10.73 -4.38 15.44
C LYS A 106 12.10 -4.96 15.09
N HIS A 107 12.28 -5.48 13.88
CA HIS A 107 13.48 -6.24 13.53
C HIS A 107 14.75 -5.37 13.50
N GLU A 108 15.69 -5.62 14.43
CA GLU A 108 16.83 -4.74 14.71
C GLU A 108 17.89 -4.61 13.60
N LYS A 109 18.03 -5.59 12.70
CA LYS A 109 19.15 -5.63 11.74
C LYS A 109 18.75 -5.62 10.27
N LEU A 110 17.78 -6.45 9.87
CA LEU A 110 17.57 -6.80 8.46
C LEU A 110 16.99 -5.68 7.58
N PHE A 111 15.95 -4.98 8.03
CA PHE A 111 15.16 -4.09 7.16
C PHE A 111 15.49 -2.60 7.38
N ALA A 112 15.41 -1.84 6.29
CA ALA A 112 15.30 -0.38 6.32
C ALA A 112 13.91 -0.01 5.79
N PHE A 113 13.16 0.77 6.55
CA PHE A 113 11.83 1.24 6.17
C PHE A 113 11.95 2.67 5.63
N ALA A 114 11.50 2.90 4.41
CA ALA A 114 11.48 4.22 3.80
C ALA A 114 10.07 4.82 3.89
N GLY A 115 9.99 6.10 4.25
CA GLY A 115 8.77 6.93 4.23
C GLY A 115 9.10 8.36 3.83
N PHE A 116 8.09 9.23 3.75
CA PHE A 116 8.26 10.65 3.44
C PHE A 116 7.45 11.49 4.43
N SER A 117 8.06 12.50 5.06
CA SER A 117 7.39 13.35 6.07
C SER A 117 6.85 12.54 7.27
N ILE A 118 7.57 11.48 7.65
CA ILE A 118 7.06 10.38 8.47
C ILE A 118 6.86 10.73 9.97
N GLU A 119 7.29 11.91 10.44
CA GLU A 119 7.02 12.30 11.84
C GLU A 119 5.52 12.45 12.12
N SER A 120 4.76 13.00 11.16
CA SER A 120 3.30 13.09 11.26
C SER A 120 2.65 11.69 11.32
N ASP A 121 3.12 10.76 10.49
CA ASP A 121 2.66 9.37 10.52
C ASP A 121 2.98 8.70 11.85
N LYS A 122 4.19 8.90 12.41
CA LYS A 122 4.57 8.36 13.72
C LYS A 122 3.66 8.87 14.83
N GLU A 123 3.25 10.14 14.80
CA GLU A 123 2.29 10.68 15.76
C GLU A 123 0.91 10.03 15.60
N LYS A 124 0.40 9.90 14.38
CA LYS A 124 -0.86 9.19 14.10
C LYS A 124 -0.82 7.71 14.53
N MET A 125 0.31 7.02 14.31
CA MET A 125 0.53 5.64 14.72
C MET A 125 0.52 5.49 16.25
N LYS A 126 1.17 6.40 16.99
CA LYS A 126 1.13 6.43 18.47
C LYS A 126 -0.31 6.59 18.99
N ILE A 127 -1.07 7.54 18.43
CA ILE A 127 -2.48 7.76 18.77
C ILE A 127 -3.32 6.49 18.50
N SER A 128 -3.01 5.79 17.40
CA SER A 128 -3.69 4.55 17.01
C SER A 128 -3.22 3.29 17.78
N SER A 129 -2.38 3.43 18.81
CA SER A 129 -1.78 2.33 19.56
C SER A 129 -1.03 1.30 18.70
N LEU A 130 -0.57 1.72 17.52
CA LEU A 130 0.25 0.88 16.65
C LEU A 130 1.68 0.77 17.21
N PRO A 131 2.36 -0.38 17.07
CA PRO A 131 3.71 -0.57 17.58
C PRO A 131 4.68 0.45 17.01
N THR A 132 5.42 1.12 17.88
CA THR A 132 6.54 1.98 17.48
C THR A 132 7.57 1.16 16.72
N ILE A 133 7.76 1.48 15.45
CA ILE A 133 8.86 0.94 14.64
C ILE A 133 10.19 1.35 15.26
N ASN A 134 11.22 0.52 15.11
CA ASN A 134 12.58 0.88 15.52
C ASN A 134 13.00 2.20 14.85
N PRO A 135 13.24 3.30 15.60
CA PRO A 135 13.51 4.62 15.02
C PRO A 135 14.79 4.64 14.18
N ASN A 136 15.76 3.77 14.50
CA ASN A 136 17.03 3.64 13.76
C ASN A 136 16.87 2.89 12.42
N LYS A 137 15.67 2.39 12.11
CA LYS A 137 15.34 1.71 10.85
C LYS A 137 14.46 2.52 9.93
N TYR A 138 13.96 3.67 10.37
CA TYR A 138 13.24 4.57 9.49
C TYR A 138 14.17 5.55 8.80
N VAL A 139 14.01 5.60 7.49
CA VAL A 139 14.52 6.66 6.63
C VAL A 139 13.35 7.56 6.25
N ASP A 140 13.43 8.82 6.65
CA ASP A 140 12.57 9.88 6.14
C ASP A 140 13.22 10.51 4.91
N ILE A 141 12.75 10.13 3.72
CA ILE A 141 13.33 10.57 2.44
C ILE A 141 13.39 12.11 2.37
N GLN A 142 12.39 12.81 2.93
CA GLN A 142 12.35 14.27 2.93
C GLN A 142 13.59 14.85 3.62
N ARG A 143 13.99 14.29 4.78
CA ARG A 143 15.14 14.72 5.58
C ARG A 143 16.48 14.30 4.99
N PHE A 144 16.54 13.10 4.41
CA PHE A 144 17.78 12.53 3.87
C PHE A 144 18.15 13.06 2.48
N TRP A 145 17.18 13.45 1.66
CA TRP A 145 17.41 13.88 0.28
C TRP A 145 16.89 15.29 0.04
N ARG A 146 17.76 16.15 -0.52
CA ARG A 146 17.49 17.58 -0.72
C ARG A 146 17.44 17.91 -2.20
N VAL A 147 16.68 18.95 -2.55
CA VAL A 147 16.59 19.46 -3.91
C VAL A 147 18.00 19.87 -4.39
N PRO A 148 18.51 19.30 -5.50
CA PRO A 148 19.82 19.64 -6.03
C PRO A 148 20.03 21.14 -6.21
N TYR A 149 21.26 21.60 -6.03
CA TYR A 149 21.72 23.00 -6.12
C TYR A 149 21.14 23.98 -5.09
N THR A 150 19.89 23.81 -4.65
CA THR A 150 19.25 24.69 -3.66
C THR A 150 19.40 24.22 -2.22
N GLY A 151 19.61 22.91 -2.00
CA GLY A 151 19.72 22.31 -0.66
C GLY A 151 18.42 22.28 0.14
N LYS A 152 17.30 22.71 -0.44
CA LYS A 152 15.98 22.75 0.22
C LYS A 152 15.41 21.35 0.43
N GLU A 153 14.50 21.24 1.39
CA GLU A 153 13.65 20.06 1.52
C GLU A 153 12.73 19.95 0.29
N TYR A 154 12.28 18.74 -0.05
CA TYR A 154 11.21 18.56 -1.02
C TYR A 154 9.85 18.78 -0.36
N ASP A 155 8.94 19.48 -1.03
CA ASP A 155 7.59 19.75 -0.51
C ASP A 155 6.69 18.51 -0.53
N SER A 156 6.93 17.57 -1.45
CA SER A 156 6.11 16.35 -1.60
C SER A 156 6.91 15.12 -2.07
N LEU A 157 6.40 13.93 -1.75
CA LEU A 157 6.90 12.67 -2.32
C LEU A 157 6.78 12.66 -3.86
N THR A 158 5.74 13.29 -4.41
CA THR A 158 5.56 13.44 -5.86
C THR A 158 6.71 14.19 -6.53
N ASP A 159 7.25 15.23 -5.87
CA ASP A 159 8.41 15.97 -6.39
C ASP A 159 9.71 15.17 -6.27
N VAL A 160 9.89 14.41 -5.19
CA VAL A 160 11.02 13.46 -5.07
C VAL A 160 10.93 12.41 -6.18
N ALA A 161 9.80 11.73 -6.33
CA ALA A 161 9.62 10.67 -7.30
C ALA A 161 9.73 11.17 -8.75
N ALA A 162 9.24 12.39 -9.02
CA ALA A 162 9.43 13.06 -10.31
C ALA A 162 10.90 13.40 -10.60
N SER A 163 11.65 13.79 -9.56
CA SER A 163 13.06 14.18 -9.65
C SER A 163 14.05 13.01 -9.67
N VAL A 164 13.69 11.87 -9.07
CA VAL A 164 14.59 10.72 -8.82
C VAL A 164 14.24 9.51 -9.69
N ILE A 165 12.96 9.26 -9.94
CA ILE A 165 12.49 8.12 -10.74
C ILE A 165 12.15 8.56 -12.16
N HIS A 166 11.09 9.36 -12.32
CA HIS A 166 10.63 9.86 -13.63
C HIS A 166 9.51 10.91 -13.48
N PRO A 167 9.42 11.95 -14.33
CA PRO A 167 8.34 12.95 -14.30
C PRO A 167 6.91 12.40 -14.31
N PHE A 168 6.70 11.17 -14.79
CA PHE A 168 5.43 10.42 -14.69
C PHE A 168 4.82 10.45 -13.27
N TYR A 169 5.65 10.36 -12.23
CA TYR A 169 5.16 10.30 -10.84
C TYR A 169 4.65 11.65 -10.32
N LYS A 170 4.91 12.77 -11.00
CA LYS A 170 4.44 14.11 -10.56
C LYS A 170 2.93 14.19 -10.42
N ASP A 171 2.21 13.45 -11.27
CA ASP A 171 0.76 13.49 -11.39
C ASP A 171 0.07 12.32 -10.69
N MET A 172 0.80 11.42 -10.02
CA MET A 172 0.26 10.16 -9.49
C MET A 172 -0.84 10.33 -8.42
N LYS A 173 -0.92 11.51 -7.79
CA LYS A 173 -1.92 11.84 -6.76
C LYS A 173 -3.15 12.60 -7.30
N LYS A 174 -3.12 13.14 -8.52
CA LYS A 174 -4.14 14.08 -9.04
C LYS A 174 -5.56 13.51 -9.09
N ASN A 175 -5.72 12.19 -9.17
CA ASN A 175 -7.02 11.54 -9.29
C ASN A 175 -7.64 11.18 -7.93
N ILE A 176 -6.92 11.36 -6.81
CA ILE A 176 -7.22 10.76 -5.50
C ILE A 176 -6.77 11.72 -4.38
N ASP A 177 -7.28 12.95 -4.45
CA ASP A 177 -7.04 14.05 -3.49
C ASP A 177 -8.30 14.93 -3.36
N THR A 178 -9.50 14.34 -3.45
CA THR A 178 -10.76 15.06 -3.20
C THR A 178 -11.21 14.87 -1.76
N GLN A 179 -12.03 15.80 -1.25
CA GLN A 179 -12.55 15.71 0.12
C GLN A 179 -13.48 14.50 0.31
N GLU A 180 -14.13 14.05 -0.75
CA GLU A 180 -14.94 12.83 -0.80
C GLU A 180 -14.06 11.59 -0.70
N ASP A 181 -12.95 11.55 -1.43
CA ASP A 181 -12.03 10.42 -1.44
C ASP A 181 -11.35 10.19 -0.10
N HIS A 182 -11.05 11.27 0.63
CA HIS A 182 -10.53 11.17 2.00
C HIS A 182 -11.50 10.53 3.01
N LYS A 183 -12.81 10.48 2.71
CA LYS A 183 -13.80 9.76 3.54
C LYS A 183 -13.87 8.27 3.22
N LEU A 184 -13.37 7.84 2.06
CA LEU A 184 -13.45 6.45 1.61
C LEU A 184 -12.40 5.53 2.28
N TRP A 185 -11.50 6.05 3.11
CA TRP A 185 -10.55 5.22 3.87
C TRP A 185 -11.18 4.42 5.02
N VAL A 186 -12.43 4.72 5.44
CA VAL A 186 -13.13 3.94 6.49
C VAL A 186 -13.93 2.76 5.95
N ILE A 187 -14.24 2.76 4.64
CA ILE A 187 -15.15 1.76 4.07
C ILE A 187 -14.43 0.43 3.80
N SER A 188 -15.18 -0.65 3.97
CA SER A 188 -14.70 -2.03 3.85
C SER A 188 -15.70 -2.81 3.00
N PRO A 189 -15.30 -3.37 1.85
CA PRO A 189 -13.95 -3.33 1.24
C PRO A 189 -13.56 -1.95 0.69
N LEU A 190 -12.26 -1.69 0.58
CA LEU A 190 -11.75 -0.46 -0.05
C LEU A 190 -12.01 -0.44 -1.58
N PRO A 191 -12.30 0.74 -2.18
CA PRO A 191 -12.37 0.91 -3.62
C PRO A 191 -11.02 0.69 -4.32
N ASP A 192 -11.04 0.17 -5.55
CA ASP A 192 -9.79 -0.13 -6.29
C ASP A 192 -8.90 1.08 -6.51
N LYS A 193 -9.48 2.26 -6.73
CA LYS A 193 -8.71 3.50 -6.85
C LYS A 193 -7.85 3.77 -5.60
N LEU A 194 -8.39 3.56 -4.38
CA LEU A 194 -7.63 3.76 -3.14
C LEU A 194 -6.57 2.68 -2.93
N ILE A 195 -6.86 1.44 -3.34
CA ILE A 195 -5.90 0.32 -3.27
C ILE A 195 -4.72 0.58 -4.23
N GLU A 196 -5.00 1.03 -5.46
CA GLU A 196 -3.98 1.43 -6.43
C GLU A 196 -3.17 2.64 -5.96
N TYR A 197 -3.83 3.65 -5.38
CA TYR A 197 -3.18 4.84 -4.82
C TYR A 197 -2.14 4.46 -3.78
N ALA A 198 -2.57 3.75 -2.72
CA ALA A 198 -1.70 3.36 -1.63
C ALA A 198 -0.50 2.54 -2.13
N ALA A 199 -0.74 1.61 -3.06
CA ALA A 199 0.32 0.82 -3.66
C ALA A 199 1.30 1.66 -4.50
N LYS A 200 0.81 2.63 -5.29
CA LYS A 200 1.65 3.54 -6.09
C LYS A 200 2.46 4.49 -5.22
N ASP A 201 1.87 5.01 -4.13
CA ASP A 201 2.51 5.90 -3.15
C ASP A 201 3.65 5.18 -2.39
N VAL A 202 3.38 3.98 -1.89
CA VAL A 202 4.37 3.12 -1.22
C VAL A 202 5.47 2.65 -2.19
N TYR A 203 5.11 2.32 -3.44
CA TYR A 203 6.09 1.96 -4.47
C TYR A 203 6.99 3.15 -4.84
N ALA A 204 6.44 4.35 -5.01
CA ALA A 204 7.20 5.56 -5.30
C ALA A 204 8.19 5.88 -4.16
N THR A 205 7.76 5.69 -2.91
CA THR A 205 8.61 5.76 -1.71
C THR A 205 9.76 4.75 -1.78
N PHE A 206 9.44 3.46 -1.99
CA PHE A 206 10.42 2.37 -2.10
C PHE A 206 11.47 2.62 -3.19
N LYS A 207 11.03 2.93 -4.43
CA LYS A 207 11.93 3.17 -5.57
C LYS A 207 12.76 4.42 -5.38
N SER A 208 12.17 5.51 -4.88
CA SER A 208 12.91 6.76 -4.63
C SER A 208 14.06 6.49 -3.66
N TRP A 209 13.78 5.83 -2.53
CA TRP A 209 14.84 5.49 -1.58
C TRP A 209 15.86 4.50 -2.18
N GLN A 210 15.42 3.45 -2.88
CA GLN A 210 16.34 2.51 -3.53
C GLN A 210 17.34 3.20 -4.47
N ILE A 211 16.89 4.20 -5.24
CA ILE A 211 17.77 4.96 -6.15
C ILE A 211 18.69 5.91 -5.35
N ILE A 212 18.15 6.67 -4.40
CA ILE A 212 18.91 7.60 -3.55
C ILE A 212 20.02 6.87 -2.78
N ASP A 213 19.69 5.71 -2.20
CA ASP A 213 20.57 4.89 -1.38
C ASP A 213 21.73 4.30 -2.22
N ASN A 214 21.44 3.85 -3.44
CA ASN A 214 22.45 3.42 -4.42
C ASN A 214 23.36 4.58 -4.87
N ILE A 215 22.80 5.77 -5.15
CA ILE A 215 23.58 6.96 -5.53
C ILE A 215 24.51 7.38 -4.39
N THR A 216 24.01 7.37 -3.16
CA THR A 216 24.78 7.75 -1.96
C THR A 216 25.93 6.76 -1.73
N ASP A 217 25.67 5.47 -1.80
CA ASP A 217 26.70 4.42 -1.66
C ASP A 217 27.80 4.53 -2.72
N GLY A 218 27.41 4.67 -3.99
CA GLY A 218 28.36 4.85 -5.10
C GLY A 218 29.24 6.08 -4.94
N ARG A 219 28.68 7.18 -4.38
CA ARG A 219 29.42 8.41 -4.09
C ARG A 219 30.44 8.24 -2.97
N GLU A 220 30.08 7.56 -1.87
CA GLU A 220 31.04 7.33 -0.78
C GLU A 220 32.15 6.35 -1.17
N ILE A 221 31.84 5.32 -1.97
CA ILE A 221 32.84 4.41 -2.55
C ILE A 221 33.80 5.16 -3.49
N ALA A 222 33.30 6.10 -4.30
CA ALA A 222 34.14 6.92 -5.17
C ALA A 222 35.12 7.79 -4.37
N LYS A 223 34.63 8.54 -3.37
CA LYS A 223 35.45 9.36 -2.47
C LYS A 223 36.53 8.55 -1.75
N ALA A 224 36.19 7.37 -1.24
CA ALA A 224 37.13 6.51 -0.53
C ALA A 224 38.30 6.11 -1.44
N ARG A 225 38.01 5.71 -2.68
CA ARG A 225 39.04 5.39 -3.68
C ARG A 225 39.88 6.58 -4.10
N GLU A 226 39.28 7.77 -4.21
CA GLU A 226 40.03 9.01 -4.47
C GLU A 226 41.00 9.33 -3.33
N ALA A 227 40.60 9.09 -2.07
CA ALA A 227 41.46 9.29 -0.90
C ALA A 227 42.58 8.23 -0.77
N ASP A 228 42.31 6.96 -1.09
CA ASP A 228 43.30 5.87 -1.05
C ASP A 228 44.37 5.95 -2.18
N HIS A 229 44.21 6.88 -3.12
CA HIS A 229 45.14 7.09 -4.25
C HIS A 229 46.05 8.33 -4.10
N TYR A 230 46.11 8.94 -2.90
CA TYR A 230 46.99 10.05 -2.53
C TYR A 230 47.82 9.76 -1.27
#